data_AF-A0AAU0QEM0-F1
#
_entry.id   AF-A0AAU0QEM0-F1
#
_cell.length_a   1.000
_cell.length_b   1.000
_cell.length_c   1.000
_cell.angle_alpha   90.00
_cell.angle_beta   90.00
_cell.angle_gamma   90.00
#
_symmetry.space_group_name_H-M   'P 1'
#
loop_
_entity.id
_entity.type
_entity.pdbx_description
1 polymer ?
#
loop_
_entity_poly.entity_id
_entity_poly.type
_entity_poly.pdbx_seq_one_letter_code
_entity_poly.pdbx_strand_id
1 'polypeptide(L)' 'MRIWLDHLLSRQQGLVVQWHLIGAEEYLSAMLRSPLSTLELYDLVQHHTTPDRGDRTLFARGINASYAYEGYRQFDANDL' A
#
# COMPACT_ATOMS: atom_id res chain seq x y z
N MET A 1 -7.01 2.02 -6.18
CA MET A 1 -6.87 0.58 -5.83
C MET A 1 -5.43 0.14 -6.05
N ARG A 2 -4.77 -0.36 -4.99
CA ARG A 2 -3.33 -0.70 -4.94
C ARG A 2 -3.01 -2.21 -5.02
N ILE A 3 -4.05 -3.05 -5.03
CA ILE A 3 -3.96 -4.52 -4.96
C ILE A 3 -3.08 -5.13 -6.07
N TRP A 4 -3.16 -4.58 -7.28
CA TRP A 4 -2.37 -5.06 -8.41
C TRP A 4 -0.86 -4.94 -8.17
N LEU A 5 -0.42 -3.85 -7.52
CA LEU A 5 0.99 -3.63 -7.19
C LEU A 5 1.50 -4.67 -6.17
N ASP A 6 0.74 -4.93 -5.11
CA ASP A 6 1.09 -5.96 -4.12
C ASP A 6 1.18 -7.34 -4.76
N HIS A 7 0.24 -7.68 -5.64
CA HIS A 7 0.27 -8.97 -6.33
C HIS A 7 1.50 -9.09 -7.25
N LEU A 8 1.88 -8.02 -7.96
CA LEU A 8 3.08 -8.00 -8.78
C LEU A 8 4.35 -8.17 -7.93
N LEU A 9 4.50 -7.40 -6.84
CA LEU A 9 5.64 -7.48 -5.93
C LEU A 9 5.74 -8.85 -5.25
N SER A 10 4.61 -9.41 -4.83
CA SER A 10 4.57 -10.73 -4.19
C SER A 10 5.02 -11.83 -5.14
N ARG A 11 4.64 -11.75 -6.42
CA ARG A 11 5.06 -12.72 -7.44
C ARG A 11 6.52 -12.59 -7.85
N GLN A 12 7.04 -11.36 -7.94
CA GLN A 12 8.39 -11.10 -8.45
C GLN A 12 9.47 -11.18 -7.36
N GLN A 13 9.15 -10.71 -6.15
CA GLN A 13 10.11 -10.51 -5.06
C GLN A 13 9.71 -11.20 -3.75
N GLY A 14 8.48 -11.74 -3.67
CA GLY A 14 7.97 -12.34 -2.46
C GLY A 14 7.61 -11.34 -1.36
N LEU A 15 7.46 -10.06 -1.71
CA LEU A 15 7.19 -8.96 -0.80
C LEU A 15 5.80 -8.38 -1.02
N VAL A 16 5.21 -7.83 0.04
CA VAL A 16 3.96 -7.04 0.00
C VAL A 16 4.17 -5.71 0.71
N VAL A 17 3.39 -4.70 0.36
CA VAL A 17 3.51 -3.35 0.93
C VAL A 17 2.64 -3.24 2.18
N GLN A 18 3.23 -2.73 3.26
CA GLN A 18 2.53 -2.40 4.50
C GLN A 18 1.86 -1.03 4.38
N TRP A 19 0.80 -0.92 3.58
CA TRP A 19 0.11 0.37 3.31
C TRP A 19 -0.33 1.12 4.57
N HIS A 20 -0.63 0.41 5.66
CA HIS A 20 -0.99 1.03 6.94
C HIS A 20 0.14 1.85 7.59
N LEU A 21 1.39 1.70 7.14
CA LEU A 21 2.55 2.47 7.58
C LEU A 21 2.82 3.70 6.71
N ILE A 22 2.19 3.80 5.54
CA ILE A 22 2.39 4.91 4.61
C ILE A 22 1.30 5.96 4.85
N GLY A 23 1.71 7.21 5.05
CA GLY A 23 0.78 8.34 5.20
C GLY A 23 0.01 8.64 3.91
N ALA A 24 -1.27 9.00 4.03
CA ALA A 24 -2.12 9.30 2.86
C ALA A 24 -1.57 10.48 2.04
N GLU A 25 -1.20 11.58 2.71
CA GLU A 25 -0.67 12.78 2.04
C GLU A 25 0.66 12.51 1.34
N GLU A 26 1.54 11.76 2.00
CA GLU A 26 2.85 11.37 1.47
C GLU A 26 2.69 10.49 0.21
N TYR A 27 1.87 9.44 0.29
CA TYR A 27 1.56 8.59 -0.86
C TYR A 27 0.96 9.38 -2.02
N LEU A 28 -0.04 10.22 -1.76
CA LEU A 28 -0.72 10.98 -2.80
C LEU A 28 0.23 12.03 -3.44
N SER A 29 1.06 12.69 -2.65
CA SER A 29 2.10 13.60 -3.14
C SER A 29 3.11 12.87 -4.04
N ALA A 30 3.63 11.73 -3.60
CA ALA A 30 4.57 10.91 -4.37
C ALA A 30 3.94 10.39 -5.68
N MET A 31 2.66 9.98 -5.65
CA MET A 31 1.90 9.59 -6.83
C MET A 31 1.70 10.74 -7.82
N LEU A 32 1.41 11.96 -7.34
CA LEU A 32 1.27 13.14 -8.20
C LEU A 32 2.58 13.50 -8.91
N ARG A 33 3.73 13.28 -8.25
CA ARG A 33 5.06 13.49 -8.82
C ARG A 33 5.57 12.35 -9.70
N SER A 34 4.99 11.15 -9.59
CA SER A 34 5.47 9.96 -10.30
C SER A 34 5.60 10.09 -11.83
N PRO A 35 4.80 10.90 -12.55
CA PRO A 35 5.01 11.13 -13.98
C PRO A 35 6.30 11.89 -14.31
N LEU A 36 6.81 12.67 -13.35
CA LEU A 36 8.07 13.43 -13.47
C LEU A 36 9.26 12.66 -12.89
N SER A 37 9.07 12.01 -11.75
CA SER A 37 10.10 11.21 -11.10
C SER A 37 9.49 10.11 -10.24
N THR A 38 9.90 8.87 -10.47
CA THR A 38 9.43 7.70 -9.73
C THR A 38 10.23 7.42 -8.45
N LEU A 39 11.35 8.12 -8.22
CA LEU A 39 12.26 7.84 -7.11
C LEU A 39 11.58 7.92 -5.74
N GLU A 40 10.80 8.97 -5.51
CA GLU A 40 10.12 9.20 -4.23
C GLU A 40 9.07 8.13 -3.94
N LEU A 41 8.26 7.77 -4.95
CA LEU A 41 7.29 6.69 -4.82
C LEU A 41 7.97 5.34 -4.62
N TYR A 42 9.09 5.10 -5.33
CA TYR A 42 9.89 3.89 -5.19
C TYR A 42 10.45 3.76 -3.77
N ASP A 43 11.13 4.79 -3.27
CA ASP A 43 11.72 4.79 -1.94
C ASP A 43 10.62 4.60 -0.88
N LEU A 44 9.52 5.34 -0.98
CA LEU A 44 8.39 5.24 -0.05
C LEU A 44 7.83 3.81 0.01
N VAL A 45 7.57 3.20 -1.14
CA VAL A 45 7.03 1.83 -1.19
C VAL A 45 8.05 0.83 -0.69
N GLN A 46 9.32 0.93 -1.13
CA GLN A 46 10.37 -0.03 -0.82
C GLN A 46 10.66 -0.11 0.68
N HIS A 47 10.69 1.03 1.38
CA HIS A 47 10.95 1.10 2.83
C HIS A 47 9.84 0.44 3.67
N HIS A 48 8.64 0.28 3.12
CA HIS A 48 7.50 -0.30 3.82
C HIS A 48 7.07 -1.67 3.28
N THR A 49 8.01 -2.41 2.67
CA THR A 49 7.76 -3.81 2.25
C THR A 49 7.98 -4.82 3.38
N THR A 50 7.32 -5.97 3.29
CA THR A 50 7.50 -7.11 4.20
C THR A 50 7.40 -8.44 3.45
N PRO A 51 8.14 -9.49 3.86
CA PRO A 51 7.96 -10.85 3.34
C PRO A 51 6.69 -11.54 3.86
N ASP A 52 5.98 -10.97 4.84
CA ASP A 52 4.80 -11.57 5.47
C ASP A 52 3.53 -11.42 4.61
N ARG A 53 3.51 -12.12 3.47
CA ARG A 53 2.39 -12.11 2.52
C ARG A 53 1.20 -13.01 2.90
N GLY A 54 1.33 -13.79 3.99
CA GLY A 54 0.32 -14.74 4.45
C GLY A 54 -0.61 -14.18 5.53
N ASP A 55 -0.26 -13.04 6.12
CA ASP A 55 -1.03 -12.42 7.20
C ASP A 55 -2.32 -11.76 6.67
N ARG A 56 -3.47 -12.34 7.03
CA ARG A 56 -4.80 -11.82 6.71
C ARG A 56 -5.05 -10.46 7.35
N THR A 57 -4.55 -10.22 8.55
CA THR A 57 -4.68 -8.94 9.26
C THR A 57 -3.87 -7.87 8.56
N LEU A 58 -2.65 -8.17 8.10
CA LEU A 58 -1.86 -7.25 7.29
C LEU A 58 -2.59 -6.88 6.00
N PHE A 59 -3.16 -7.88 5.30
CA PHE A 59 -3.94 -7.64 4.08
C PHE A 59 -5.14 -6.73 4.33
N ALA A 60 -5.96 -7.04 5.34
CA ALA A 60 -7.13 -6.24 5.70
C ALA A 60 -6.76 -4.80 6.12
N ARG A 61 -5.69 -4.61 6.90
CA ARG A 61 -5.13 -3.28 7.20
C ARG A 61 -4.69 -2.54 5.94
N GLY A 62 -4.10 -3.26 4.98
CA GLY A 62 -3.73 -2.71 3.69
C GLY A 62 -4.94 -2.23 2.87
N ILE A 63 -6.03 -3.01 2.88
CA ILE A 63 -7.31 -2.61 2.27
C ILE A 63 -7.86 -1.36 2.95
N ASN A 64 -7.93 -1.34 4.29
CA ASN A 64 -8.43 -0.17 5.04
C ASN A 64 -7.61 1.10 4.73
N ALA A 65 -6.28 1.00 4.74
CA ALA A 65 -5.39 2.12 4.39
C ALA A 65 -5.64 2.59 2.95
N SER A 66 -5.71 1.65 2.00
CA SER A 66 -5.99 1.94 0.60
C SER A 66 -7.35 2.64 0.41
N TYR A 67 -8.39 2.28 1.16
CA TYR A 67 -9.69 2.96 1.10
C TYR A 67 -9.65 4.34 1.79
N ALA A 68 -8.92 4.45 2.90
CA ALA A 68 -8.75 5.70 3.63
C ALA A 68 -8.02 6.78 2.82
N TYR A 69 -7.09 6.41 1.94
CA TYR A 69 -6.44 7.35 1.01
C TYR A 69 -7.44 8.03 0.07
N GLU A 70 -8.53 7.35 -0.26
CA GLU A 70 -9.59 7.87 -1.13
C GLU A 70 -10.75 8.49 -0.32
N GLY A 71 -10.61 8.62 1.01
CA GLY A 71 -11.61 9.23 1.90
C GLY A 71 -12.65 8.27 2.49
N TYR A 72 -12.56 6.96 2.24
CA TYR A 72 -13.51 5.97 2.77
C TYR A 72 -13.00 5.35 4.07
N ARG A 73 -13.74 5.55 5.17
CA ARG A 73 -13.38 5.03 6.51
C ARG A 73 -14.54 4.36 7.26
N GLN A 74 -15.63 4.06 6.55
CA GLN A 74 -16.88 3.62 7.17
C GLN A 74 -16.85 2.14 7.64
N PHE A 75 -16.02 1.31 7.04
CA PHE A 75 -15.97 -0.13 7.30
C PHE A 75 -14.54 -0.57 7.58
N ASP A 76 -14.39 -1.57 8.45
CA ASP A 76 -13.12 -2.27 8.67
C ASP A 76 -13.16 -3.61 7.92
N ALA A 77 -12.21 -3.82 7.01
CA ALA A 77 -12.08 -5.08 6.28
C ALA A 77 -11.78 -6.30 7.16
N ASN A 78 -11.35 -6.11 8.42
CA ASN A 78 -11.21 -7.20 9.38
C ASN A 78 -12.56 -7.70 9.92
N ASP A 79 -13.58 -6.84 9.92
CA ASP A 79 -14.91 -7.10 10.48
C ASP A 79 -15.91 -7.62 9.42
N LEU A 80 -15.45 -7.81 8.18
CA LEU A 80 -16.21 -8.35 7.04
C LEU A 80 -15.80 -9.80 6.75
#